data_AF-A0A2D5HMG9-F1
#
_entry.id   AF-A0A2D5HMG9-F1
#
_cell.length_a   1.000
_cell.length_b   1.000
_cell.length_c   1.000
_cell.angle_alpha   90.00
_cell.angle_beta   90.00
_cell.angle_gamma   90.00
#
_symmetry.space_group_name_H-M   'P 1'
#
loop_
_entity.id
_entity.type
_entity.pdbx_description
1 polymer ?
#
loop_
_entity_poly.entity_id
_entity_poly.type
_entity_poly.pdbx_seq_one_letter_code
_entity_poly.pdbx_strand_id
1 'polypeptide(L)'
;MSQIVTVYWRDIPAQVIAEEGRGRKRKQVKLELAKKFIVAIDAAAMKSGADGSDDYLNDWRKSLPEKISDNLDLEANMLKKEIEEKFTNEILKELISNGGYQKKGD
;
A
#
# COMPACT_ATOMS: atom_id res chain seq x y z
N MET A 1 6.95 -14.83 -15.31
CA MET A 1 6.77 -13.37 -15.25
C MET A 1 6.46 -13.03 -13.82
N SER A 2 7.33 -12.21 -13.26
CA SER A 2 7.30 -11.78 -11.87
C SER A 2 6.76 -10.36 -11.86
N GLN A 3 5.80 -10.11 -10.98
CA GLN A 3 5.09 -8.86 -10.89
C GLN A 3 5.01 -8.42 -9.44
N ILE A 4 5.03 -7.11 -9.23
CA ILE A 4 4.89 -6.50 -7.92
C ILE A 4 3.69 -5.57 -7.94
N VAL A 5 2.90 -5.61 -6.87
CA VAL A 5 1.78 -4.70 -6.65
C VAL A 5 1.88 -4.13 -5.25
N THR A 6 1.62 -2.83 -5.13
CA THR A 6 1.42 -2.21 -3.82
C THR A 6 -0.06 -2.19 -3.50
N VAL A 7 -0.41 -2.63 -2.31
CA VAL A 7 -1.74 -2.53 -1.74
C VAL A 7 -1.87 -1.17 -1.07
N TYR A 8 -2.92 -0.44 -1.43
CA TYR A 8 -3.27 0.84 -0.85
C TYR A 8 -4.65 0.74 -0.21
N TRP A 9 -4.82 1.49 0.88
CA TRP A 9 -6.13 1.90 1.34
C TRP A 9 -6.29 3.36 0.95
N ARG A 10 -7.22 3.66 0.04
CA ARG A 10 -7.29 4.96 -0.66
C ARG A 10 -5.92 5.33 -1.25
N ASP A 11 -5.30 6.43 -0.84
CA ASP A 11 -3.97 6.86 -1.27
C ASP A 11 -2.84 6.49 -0.28
N ILE A 12 -3.13 5.80 0.83
CA ILE A 12 -2.12 5.37 1.81
C ILE A 12 -1.66 3.94 1.49
N PRO A 13 -0.36 3.70 1.23
CA PRO A 13 0.14 2.36 0.98
C PRO A 13 0.19 1.56 2.28
N ALA A 14 -0.12 0.27 2.20
CA ALA A 14 -0.15 -0.63 3.36
C ALA A 14 0.85 -1.77 3.25
N GLN A 15 0.91 -2.41 2.08
CA GLN A 15 1.68 -3.64 1.87
C GLN A 15 2.18 -3.70 0.43
N VAL A 16 3.28 -4.43 0.22
CA VAL A 16 3.84 -4.73 -1.10
C VAL A 16 3.73 -6.23 -1.32
N ILE A 17 3.22 -6.65 -2.47
CA ILE A 17 3.04 -8.05 -2.84
C ILE A 17 3.78 -8.29 -4.15
N ALA A 18 4.85 -9.08 -4.08
CA ALA A 18 5.56 -9.57 -5.25
C ALA A 18 5.13 -11.02 -5.51
N GLU A 19 4.81 -11.36 -6.76
CA GLU A 19 4.39 -12.70 -7.15
C GLU A 19 4.99 -13.14 -8.48
N GLU A 20 5.33 -14.42 -8.57
CA GLU A 20 5.96 -15.03 -9.74
C GLU A 20 5.17 -16.25 -10.19
N GLY A 21 4.92 -16.32 -11.50
CA GLY A 21 4.28 -17.47 -12.12
C GLY A 21 2.76 -17.46 -11.98
N ARG A 22 2.12 -18.61 -12.26
CA ARG A 22 0.66 -18.78 -12.27
C ARG A 22 0.29 -20.18 -11.74
N GLY A 23 -0.92 -20.34 -11.22
CA GLY A 23 -1.44 -21.63 -10.75
C GLY A 23 -0.69 -22.20 -9.54
N ARG A 24 -0.48 -23.53 -9.51
CA ARG A 24 0.13 -24.25 -8.38
C ARG A 24 1.62 -23.93 -8.15
N LYS A 25 2.30 -23.34 -9.13
CA LYS A 25 3.71 -22.93 -9.04
C LYS A 25 3.89 -21.46 -8.67
N ARG A 26 2.82 -20.77 -8.24
CA ARG A 26 2.91 -19.36 -7.85
C ARG A 26 3.80 -19.22 -6.62
N LYS A 27 4.79 -18.33 -6.70
CA LYS A 27 5.50 -17.82 -5.51
C LYS A 27 4.93 -16.45 -5.18
N GLN A 28 4.82 -16.13 -3.90
CA GLN A 28 4.36 -14.83 -3.46
C GLN A 28 5.15 -14.40 -2.23
N VAL A 29 5.63 -13.17 -2.25
CA VAL A 29 6.24 -12.46 -1.13
C VAL A 29 5.31 -11.32 -0.77
N LYS A 30 4.92 -11.24 0.51
CA LYS A 30 4.12 -10.15 1.04
C LYS A 30 4.95 -9.44 2.08
N LEU A 31 5.24 -8.17 1.87
CA LEU A 31 5.96 -7.32 2.81
C LEU A 31 5.03 -6.23 3.31
N GLU A 32 4.88 -6.17 4.62
CA GLU A 32 4.12 -5.13 5.28
C GLU A 32 5.00 -3.90 5.44
N LEU A 33 4.44 -2.71 5.22
CA LEU A 33 5.15 -1.46 5.47
C LEU A 33 5.24 -1.19 6.97
N ALA A 34 6.06 -0.20 7.35
CA ALA A 34 6.17 0.23 8.74
C ALA A 34 4.81 0.50 9.39
N LYS A 35 4.73 0.27 10.70
CA LYS A 35 3.52 0.47 11.50
C LYS A 35 2.88 1.86 11.34
N LYS A 36 3.67 2.89 11.00
CA LYS A 36 3.18 4.25 10.73
C LYS A 36 2.09 4.30 9.64
N PHE A 37 2.13 3.40 8.65
CA PHE A 37 1.15 3.35 7.58
C PHE A 37 -0.20 2.81 8.05
N ILE A 38 -0.20 1.72 8.80
CA ILE A 38 -1.42 1.15 9.37
C ILE A 38 -2.08 2.13 10.35
N VAL A 39 -1.27 2.80 11.18
CA VAL A 39 -1.77 3.86 12.07
C VAL A 39 -2.35 5.03 11.28
N ALA A 40 -1.76 5.38 10.14
CA ALA A 40 -2.29 6.44 9.27
C ALA A 40 -3.61 6.03 8.60
N ILE A 41 -3.73 4.78 8.15
CA ILE A 41 -4.97 4.24 7.57
C ILE A 41 -6.10 4.28 8.59
N ASP A 42 -5.85 3.79 9.80
CA ASP A 42 -6.82 3.79 10.90
C ASP A 42 -7.26 5.21 11.27
N ALA A 43 -6.29 6.12 11.45
CA ALA A 43 -6.59 7.53 11.75
C ALA A 43 -7.35 8.22 10.61
N ALA A 44 -7.04 7.90 9.35
CA ALA A 44 -7.74 8.41 8.17
C ALA A 44 -9.17 7.85 8.04
N ALA A 45 -9.37 6.58 8.35
CA ALA A 45 -10.67 5.94 8.39
C ALA A 45 -11.56 6.56 9.47
N MET A 46 -11.05 6.71 10.69
CA MET A 46 -11.75 7.43 11.76
C MET A 46 -12.07 8.87 11.37
N LYS A 47 -11.11 9.59 10.78
CA LYS A 47 -11.30 10.99 10.33
C LYS A 47 -12.43 11.13 9.30
N SER A 48 -12.51 10.18 8.37
CA SER A 48 -13.51 10.19 7.30
C SER A 48 -14.83 9.52 7.68
N GLY A 49 -14.93 8.94 8.87
CA GLY A 49 -16.10 8.16 9.31
C GLY A 49 -16.24 6.81 8.59
N ALA A 50 -15.19 6.34 7.92
CA ALA A 50 -15.16 5.03 7.29
C ALA A 50 -14.82 3.90 8.29
N ASP A 51 -14.43 4.24 9.52
CA ASP A 51 -14.13 3.23 10.55
C ASP A 51 -15.39 2.41 10.88
N GLY A 52 -15.27 1.08 10.79
CA GLY A 52 -16.38 0.15 11.05
C GLY A 52 -17.45 0.05 9.94
N SER A 53 -17.31 0.80 8.84
CA SER A 53 -18.22 0.71 7.69
C SER A 53 -17.64 -0.21 6.60
N ASP A 54 -18.52 -0.75 5.73
CA ASP A 54 -18.10 -1.50 4.55
C ASP A 54 -17.15 -0.70 3.65
N ASP A 55 -17.23 0.63 3.69
CA ASP A 55 -16.34 1.58 3.00
C ASP A 55 -14.85 1.30 3.29
N TYR A 56 -14.51 0.97 4.54
CA TYR A 56 -13.13 0.62 4.92
C TYR A 56 -12.60 -0.56 4.12
N LEU A 57 -13.43 -1.59 3.87
CA LEU A 57 -13.04 -2.77 3.09
C LEU A 57 -13.12 -2.52 1.58
N ASN A 58 -14.05 -1.67 1.14
CA ASN A 58 -14.24 -1.32 -0.28
C ASN A 58 -13.15 -0.40 -0.84
N ASP A 59 -12.54 0.44 0.00
CA ASP A 59 -11.48 1.38 -0.39
C ASP A 59 -10.09 0.74 -0.58
N TRP A 60 -9.96 -0.56 -0.31
CA TRP A 60 -8.74 -1.29 -0.59
C TRP A 60 -8.56 -1.46 -2.09
N ARG A 61 -7.46 -0.92 -2.61
CA ARG A 61 -7.08 -1.03 -4.01
C ARG A 61 -5.65 -1.51 -4.15
N LYS A 62 -5.35 -2.10 -5.31
CA LYS A 62 -3.99 -2.51 -5.68
C LYS A 62 -3.49 -1.59 -6.78
N SER A 63 -2.19 -1.29 -6.73
CA SER A 63 -1.52 -0.62 -7.83
C SER A 63 -1.58 -1.46 -9.10
N LEU A 64 -1.21 -0.82 -10.21
CA LEU A 64 -0.90 -1.54 -11.43
C LEU A 64 0.26 -2.51 -11.19
N PRO A 65 0.16 -3.75 -11.68
CA PRO A 65 1.24 -4.71 -11.56
C PRO A 65 2.45 -4.25 -12.38
N GLU A 66 3.57 -4.08 -11.70
CA GLU A 66 4.84 -3.71 -12.31
C GLU A 66 5.69 -4.96 -12.52
N LYS A 67 6.35 -5.07 -13.68
CA LYS A 67 7.20 -6.22 -13.98
C LYS A 67 8.51 -6.07 -13.23
N ILE A 68 8.87 -7.11 -12.48
CA ILE A 68 10.09 -7.18 -11.69
C ILE A 68 10.95 -8.38 -12.10
N SER A 69 12.16 -8.43 -11.56
CA SER A 69 13.05 -9.58 -11.72
C SER A 69 12.54 -10.84 -10.99
N ASP A 70 13.16 -12.00 -11.23
CA ASP A 70 12.84 -13.27 -10.53
C ASP A 70 13.17 -13.22 -9.02
N ASN A 71 13.83 -12.15 -8.54
CA ASN A 71 14.12 -11.92 -7.12
C ASN A 71 12.98 -11.17 -6.41
N LEU A 72 11.87 -11.86 -6.17
CA LEU A 72 10.69 -11.28 -5.51
C LEU A 72 10.99 -10.57 -4.18
N ASP A 73 11.84 -11.16 -3.34
CA ASP A 73 12.17 -10.64 -2.02
C ASP A 73 12.92 -9.32 -2.09
N LEU A 74 13.96 -9.27 -2.93
CA LEU A 74 14.79 -8.09 -3.14
C LEU A 74 13.96 -6.93 -3.71
N GLU A 75 13.17 -7.20 -4.75
CA GLU A 75 12.32 -6.21 -5.41
C GLU A 75 11.23 -5.69 -4.45
N ALA A 76 10.60 -6.59 -3.69
CA ALA A 76 9.62 -6.21 -2.68
C ALA A 76 10.24 -5.35 -1.59
N ASN A 77 11.44 -5.69 -1.10
CA ASN A 77 12.10 -4.94 -0.05
C ASN A 77 12.59 -3.57 -0.53
N MET A 78 13.08 -3.49 -1.77
CA MET A 78 13.43 -2.22 -2.43
C MET A 78 12.21 -1.31 -2.55
N LEU A 79 11.10 -1.81 -3.10
CA LEU A 79 9.88 -1.01 -3.25
C LEU A 79 9.29 -0.61 -1.90
N LYS A 80 9.27 -1.53 -0.92
CA LYS A 80 8.88 -1.21 0.46
C LYS A 80 9.70 -0.05 1.00
N LYS A 81 11.03 -0.13 0.92
CA LYS A 81 11.92 0.91 1.45
C LYS A 81 11.69 2.24 0.72
N GLU A 82 11.56 2.20 -0.61
CA GLU A 82 11.27 3.37 -1.42
C GLU A 82 9.96 4.06 -1.00
N ILE A 83 8.90 3.28 -0.77
CA ILE A 83 7.62 3.79 -0.26
C ILE A 83 7.79 4.36 1.16
N GLU A 84 8.50 3.67 2.05
CA GLU A 84 8.73 4.13 3.42
C GLU A 84 9.50 5.46 3.49
N GLU A 85 10.43 5.67 2.56
CA GLU A 85 11.20 6.90 2.39
C GLU A 85 10.38 8.01 1.72
N LYS A 86 9.61 7.68 0.66
CA LYS A 86 8.74 8.63 -0.04
C LYS A 86 7.61 9.14 0.86
N PHE A 87 6.98 8.26 1.65
CA PHE A 87 5.87 8.62 2.54
C PHE A 87 6.42 8.92 3.94
N THR A 88 6.90 10.15 4.10
CA THR A 88 7.32 10.68 5.39
C THR A 88 6.11 10.88 6.31
N ASN A 89 6.39 11.12 7.60
CA ASN A 89 5.34 11.37 8.59
C ASN A 89 4.49 12.61 8.24
N GLU A 90 5.05 13.57 7.50
CA GLU A 90 4.34 14.76 7.05
C GLU A 90 3.30 14.42 6.00
N ILE A 91 3.68 13.67 4.96
CA ILE A 91 2.76 13.20 3.91
C ILE A 91 1.66 12.33 4.51
N LEU A 92 2.01 11.42 5.44
CA LEU A 92 1.01 10.59 6.12
C LEU A 92 0.03 11.45 6.93
N LYS A 93 0.49 12.49 7.62
CA LYS A 93 -0.40 13.42 8.33
C LYS A 93 -1.35 14.16 7.38
N GLU A 94 -0.86 14.59 6.22
CA GLU A 94 -1.70 15.22 5.20
C GLU A 94 -2.77 14.25 4.68
N LEU A 95 -2.37 13.01 4.35
CA LEU A 95 -3.31 11.96 3.94
C LEU A 95 -4.35 11.72 5.03
N ILE A 96 -3.95 11.55 6.28
CA ILE A 96 -4.87 11.41 7.42
C ILE A 96 -5.85 12.58 7.49
N SER A 97 -5.34 13.81 7.37
CA SER A 97 -6.18 15.01 7.46
C SER A 97 -7.22 15.07 6.32
N ASN A 98 -6.90 14.51 5.15
CA ASN A 98 -7.77 14.41 3.99
C ASN A 98 -8.59 13.10 3.97
N GLY A 99 -8.64 12.34 5.07
CA GLY A 99 -9.39 11.09 5.13
C GLY A 99 -8.78 9.97 4.28
N GLY A 100 -7.47 9.98 4.04
CA GLY A 100 -6.77 8.95 3.27
C GLY A 100 -6.61 9.26 1.79
N TYR A 101 -7.05 10.45 1.35
CA TYR A 101 -6.89 10.91 -0.02
C TYR A 101 -5.72 11.88 -0.17
N GLN A 102 -4.93 11.72 -1.25
CA GLN A 102 -3.94 12.73 -1.59
C GLN A 102 -4.68 13.96 -2.13
N LYS A 103 -4.34 15.15 -1.62
CA LYS A 103 -4.87 16.40 -2.16
C LYS A 103 -4.42 16.52 -3.62
N LYS A 104 -5.28 16.17 -4.56
CA LYS A 104 -5.11 16.61 -5.95
C LYS A 104 -5.34 18.11 -5.93
N GLY A 105 -4.27 18.87 -6.19
CA GLY A 105 -4.37 20.31 -6.39
C GLY A 105 -5.45 20.58 -7.43
N ASP A 106 -6.39 21.44 -7.07
CA ASP A 106 -7.36 22.08 -7.95
C ASP A 106 -6.62 22.99 -8.96
#